data_AF-A0A0L0UQA6-F1
#
_entry.id   AF-A0A0L0UQA6-F1
#
_cell.length_a   1.000
_cell.length_b   1.000
_cell.length_c   1.000
_cell.angle_alpha   90.00
_cell.angle_beta   90.00
_cell.angle_gamma   90.00
#
_symmetry.space_group_name_H-M   'P 1'
#
loop_
_entity.id
_entity.type
_entity.pdbx_description
1 polymer ?
#
loop_
_entity_poly.entity_id
_entity_poly.type
_entity_poly.pdbx_seq_one_letter_code
_entity_poly.pdbx_strand_id
1 'polypeptide(L)'
;MIVDGFRAYDVLLGQPVLIVMSMMLCFLADSPMHAEITNTPVPGASLNPCRMCTLHAPKKADKRSLSYLLQFLEIDSNGSPQPHVERTWEETIEHTYNLYNLFIRKNITAVKAQRIIYGVTDSLNNRFIDGKRKKSSASLKQLILALEEADITELFNPFLKLIGFDGCKDTPAEILHVFLLGLVKYLVRDFVTKIKKHKDKTKVLELIGCLQSFNTNSLNISLLKPHYLVHHSQYFVGKDFKIFLQAIPFIFLSLMTNEQRDLWRSLSQLASYAFQTHITHMPTFQAELKQHIAIFMYHMIKMTAQWINKPKFHILFHLPKSILRFGPASLFSTENFESFNGVLRKSSTHSNKQAPGRDIAINFSNQSATRFLLSGGVKYNKTNKSTSKCSPRLLALFSNNPSIQKTFGYNAEMSDPAIHYPFQKRSKLNAGDIAAVPMSLSNQFPNDNITQISQLQLNRHEEIRKSYFVL
;
A
#
# COMPACT_ATOMS: atom_id res chain seq x y z
N MET A 1 0.25 15.31 -23.41
CA MET A 1 1.34 14.36 -23.10
C MET A 1 2.36 14.40 -24.22
N ILE A 2 3.62 14.15 -23.90
CA ILE A 2 4.73 14.24 -24.86
C ILE A 2 4.70 12.98 -25.74
N VAL A 3 3.98 13.03 -26.86
CA VAL A 3 4.10 12.04 -27.94
C VAL A 3 5.48 12.18 -28.59
N ASP A 4 6.00 13.40 -28.59
CA ASP A 4 7.30 13.78 -29.12
C ASP A 4 8.39 13.64 -28.06
N GLY A 5 8.98 12.46 -27.89
CA GLY A 5 10.03 12.22 -26.91
C GLY A 5 11.07 13.35 -26.84
N PHE A 6 11.64 13.61 -25.67
CA PHE A 6 12.67 14.64 -25.55
C PHE A 6 14.05 14.04 -25.80
N ARG A 7 14.91 14.78 -26.49
CA ARG A 7 16.32 14.39 -26.66
C ARG A 7 17.04 14.48 -25.31
N ALA A 8 17.49 13.35 -24.80
CA ALA A 8 18.40 13.26 -23.66
C ALA A 8 19.73 12.65 -24.12
N TYR A 9 20.82 12.95 -23.43
CA TYR A 9 22.10 12.33 -23.74
C TYR A 9 22.24 11.03 -22.94
N ASP A 10 22.39 9.91 -23.63
CA ASP A 10 22.69 8.62 -23.00
C ASP A 10 24.20 8.51 -22.76
N VAL A 11 24.57 8.37 -21.49
CA VAL A 11 25.97 8.28 -21.06
C VAL A 11 26.60 6.94 -21.43
N LEU A 12 25.82 5.86 -21.43
CA LEU A 12 26.30 4.51 -21.78
C LEU A 12 26.53 4.39 -23.28
N LEU A 13 25.61 4.94 -24.08
CA LEU A 13 25.70 4.92 -25.54
C LEU A 13 26.53 6.07 -26.14
N GLY A 14 26.82 7.11 -25.34
CA GLY A 14 27.60 8.26 -25.78
C GLY A 14 26.93 9.13 -26.85
N GLN A 15 25.60 9.06 -26.97
CA GLN A 15 24.85 9.75 -28.02
C GLN A 15 23.53 10.34 -27.50
N PRO A 16 23.00 11.39 -28.14
CA PRO A 16 21.65 11.87 -27.85
C PRO A 16 20.61 10.83 -28.27
N VAL A 17 19.87 10.31 -27.29
CA VAL A 17 18.74 9.41 -27.48
C VAL A 17 17.42 10.16 -27.33
N LEU A 18 16.39 9.67 -28.00
CA LEU A 18 15.03 10.16 -27.81
C LEU A 18 14.40 9.40 -26.64
N ILE A 19 14.17 10.08 -25.51
CA ILE A 19 13.43 9.50 -24.39
C ILE A 19 11.95 9.80 -24.60
N VAL A 20 11.19 8.74 -24.85
CA VAL A 20 9.73 8.77 -24.80
C VAL A 20 9.30 8.29 -23.41
N MET A 21 9.13 9.21 -22.45
CA MET A 21 8.55 8.87 -21.15
C MET A 21 7.04 8.71 -21.33
N SER A 22 6.56 7.53 -21.70
CA SER A 22 5.14 7.38 -22.04
C SER A 22 4.45 6.12 -21.55
N MET A 23 4.86 5.49 -20.44
CA MET A 23 4.01 4.46 -19.81
C MET A 23 3.91 4.67 -18.30
N MET A 24 2.78 5.19 -17.84
CA MET A 24 2.37 5.00 -16.44
C MET A 24 1.92 3.55 -16.29
N LEU A 25 2.71 2.72 -15.60
CA LEU A 25 2.37 1.30 -15.38
C LEU A 25 1.15 1.14 -14.46
N CYS A 26 1.12 1.89 -13.36
CA CYS A 26 -0.02 1.94 -12.44
C CYS A 26 0.08 3.19 -11.54
N PHE A 27 -1.04 3.56 -10.91
CA PHE A 27 -1.09 4.61 -9.91
C PHE A 27 -1.35 4.04 -8.52
N LEU A 28 -0.40 4.22 -7.61
CA LEU A 28 -0.46 3.72 -6.23
C LEU A 28 -0.82 4.85 -5.28
N ALA A 29 -1.89 4.66 -4.50
CA ALA A 29 -2.42 5.69 -3.63
C ALA A 29 -3.33 5.10 -2.55
N ASP A 30 -3.72 5.97 -1.62
CA ASP A 30 -4.82 5.67 -0.70
C ASP A 30 -6.18 5.75 -1.42
N SER A 31 -7.25 5.30 -0.74
CA SER A 31 -8.58 5.24 -1.38
C SER A 31 -9.13 6.60 -1.83
N PRO A 32 -8.97 7.71 -1.07
CA PRO A 32 -9.34 9.05 -1.55
C PRO A 32 -8.58 9.50 -2.80
N MET A 33 -7.26 9.32 -2.86
CA MET A 33 -6.47 9.74 -4.02
C MET A 33 -6.78 8.88 -5.26
N HIS A 34 -7.00 7.57 -5.07
CA HIS A 34 -7.54 6.72 -6.15
C HIS A 34 -8.90 7.21 -6.65
N ALA A 35 -9.78 7.64 -5.76
CA ALA A 35 -11.10 8.15 -6.13
C ALA A 35 -10.97 9.43 -6.98
N GLU A 36 -10.08 10.34 -6.60
CA GLU A 36 -9.80 11.57 -7.35
C GLU A 36 -9.28 11.29 -8.76
N ILE A 37 -8.30 10.39 -8.90
CA ILE A 37 -7.67 10.10 -10.20
C ILE A 37 -8.59 9.33 -11.14
N THR A 38 -9.41 8.45 -10.60
CA THR A 38 -10.32 7.60 -11.39
C THR A 38 -11.68 8.26 -11.62
N ASN A 39 -11.84 9.53 -11.25
CA ASN A 39 -13.12 10.24 -11.25
C ASN A 39 -14.24 9.43 -10.59
N THR A 40 -13.94 8.70 -9.52
CA THR A 40 -14.92 7.90 -8.78
C THR A 40 -15.23 8.53 -7.43
N PRO A 41 -16.42 8.29 -6.86
CA PRO A 41 -16.76 8.83 -5.54
C PRO A 41 -15.96 8.14 -4.44
N VAL A 42 -15.62 8.90 -3.39
CA VAL A 42 -14.92 8.36 -2.22
C VAL A 42 -15.72 7.18 -1.64
N PRO A 43 -15.14 5.96 -1.57
CA PRO A 43 -15.91 4.74 -1.34
C PRO A 43 -16.79 4.74 -0.09
N GLY A 44 -16.31 5.29 1.03
CA GLY A 44 -16.87 5.05 2.37
C GLY A 44 -18.34 5.45 2.58
N ALA A 45 -18.85 6.45 1.86
CA ALA A 45 -20.24 6.90 1.95
C ALA A 45 -20.99 6.82 0.61
N SER A 46 -20.34 6.29 -0.43
CA SER A 46 -20.83 6.27 -1.81
C SER A 46 -21.84 5.16 -2.05
N LEU A 47 -22.82 5.43 -2.91
CA LEU A 47 -23.73 4.41 -3.47
C LEU A 47 -23.05 3.53 -4.54
N ASN A 48 -21.93 4.01 -5.08
CA ASN A 48 -21.02 3.29 -5.96
C ASN A 48 -19.68 3.11 -5.23
N PRO A 49 -19.54 2.09 -4.38
CA PRO A 49 -18.40 1.95 -3.49
C PRO A 49 -17.14 1.42 -4.17
N CYS A 50 -17.26 0.83 -5.37
CA CYS A 50 -16.13 0.25 -6.10
C CYS A 50 -15.75 1.11 -7.30
N ARG A 51 -14.45 1.21 -7.57
CA ARG A 51 -13.89 1.89 -8.75
C ARG A 51 -13.62 0.93 -9.93
N MET A 52 -13.52 -0.36 -9.66
CA MET A 52 -13.17 -1.40 -10.64
C MET A 52 -14.39 -2.06 -11.28
N CYS A 53 -15.55 -2.04 -10.61
CA CYS A 53 -16.75 -2.73 -11.06
C CYS A 53 -18.03 -1.88 -10.90
N THR A 54 -19.12 -2.35 -11.48
CA THR A 54 -20.42 -1.66 -11.52
C THR A 54 -21.27 -1.86 -10.25
N LEU A 55 -20.68 -2.26 -9.12
CA LEU A 55 -21.41 -2.40 -7.85
C LEU A 55 -22.10 -1.07 -7.47
N HIS A 56 -23.43 -1.12 -7.34
CA HIS A 56 -24.28 0.04 -7.12
C HIS A 56 -25.41 -0.27 -6.12
N ALA A 57 -25.74 0.69 -5.26
CA ALA A 57 -26.94 0.68 -4.43
C ALA A 57 -27.85 1.86 -4.81
N PRO A 58 -29.14 1.65 -5.15
CA PRO A 58 -30.03 2.75 -5.53
C PRO A 58 -30.24 3.78 -4.41
N LYS A 59 -30.42 3.30 -3.17
CA LYS A 59 -30.51 4.14 -1.97
C LYS A 59 -29.61 3.59 -0.86
N LYS A 60 -29.30 4.44 0.13
CA LYS A 60 -28.54 4.02 1.33
C LYS A 60 -29.26 2.94 2.14
N ALA A 61 -30.59 2.94 2.12
CA ALA A 61 -31.41 1.92 2.79
C ALA A 61 -31.25 0.54 2.11
N ASP A 62 -31.15 0.53 0.78
CA ASP A 62 -31.05 -0.70 -0.02
C ASP A 62 -29.71 -1.41 0.19
N LYS A 63 -28.68 -0.72 0.74
CA LYS A 63 -27.46 -1.41 1.18
C LYS A 63 -27.69 -2.47 2.24
N ARG A 64 -28.85 -2.44 2.93
CA ARG A 64 -29.23 -3.45 3.92
C ARG A 64 -30.03 -4.60 3.30
N SER A 65 -30.36 -4.55 2.01
CA SER A 65 -31.11 -5.61 1.36
C SER A 65 -30.25 -6.85 1.15
N LEU A 66 -30.92 -8.01 1.09
CA LEU A 66 -30.28 -9.26 0.71
C LEU A 66 -29.70 -9.18 -0.72
N SER A 67 -30.39 -8.50 -1.64
CA SER A 67 -29.91 -8.33 -3.02
C SER A 67 -28.56 -7.60 -3.08
N TYR A 68 -28.39 -6.52 -2.31
CA TYR A 68 -27.12 -5.81 -2.25
C TYR A 68 -26.04 -6.64 -1.53
N LEU A 69 -26.41 -7.41 -0.51
CA LEU A 69 -25.47 -8.32 0.17
C LEU A 69 -24.89 -9.35 -0.81
N LEU A 70 -25.74 -10.01 -1.61
CA LEU A 70 -25.32 -10.99 -2.61
C LEU A 70 -24.42 -10.35 -3.67
N GLN A 71 -24.83 -9.18 -4.19
CA GLN A 71 -24.01 -8.40 -5.11
C GLN A 71 -22.66 -8.02 -4.48
N PHE A 72 -22.63 -7.54 -3.24
CA PHE A 72 -21.38 -7.15 -2.57
C PHE A 72 -20.38 -8.31 -2.45
N LEU A 73 -20.90 -9.54 -2.33
CA LEU A 73 -20.13 -10.77 -2.19
C LEU A 73 -19.82 -11.44 -3.55
N GLU A 74 -20.26 -10.88 -4.67
CA GLU A 74 -20.13 -11.47 -6.01
C GLU A 74 -20.73 -12.89 -6.10
N ILE A 75 -21.94 -13.06 -5.54
CA ILE A 75 -22.68 -14.32 -5.58
C ILE A 75 -24.12 -14.10 -6.08
N ASP A 76 -24.68 -15.11 -6.73
CA ASP A 76 -26.09 -15.13 -7.14
C ASP A 76 -27.03 -15.61 -6.01
N SER A 77 -28.34 -15.66 -6.28
CA SER A 77 -29.35 -16.15 -5.34
C SER A 77 -29.19 -17.63 -4.96
N ASN A 78 -28.48 -18.39 -5.79
CA ASN A 78 -28.25 -19.83 -5.60
C ASN A 78 -26.92 -20.09 -4.89
N GLY A 79 -26.15 -19.05 -4.57
CA GLY A 79 -24.84 -19.14 -3.94
C GLY A 79 -23.69 -19.43 -4.90
N SER A 80 -23.91 -19.39 -6.21
CA SER A 80 -22.85 -19.54 -7.22
C SER A 80 -22.10 -18.22 -7.43
N PRO A 81 -20.79 -18.26 -7.73
CA PRO A 81 -20.02 -17.04 -8.01
C PRO A 81 -20.57 -16.27 -9.21
N GLN A 82 -20.90 -15.00 -9.00
CA GLN A 82 -21.34 -14.06 -10.02
C GLN A 82 -20.54 -12.74 -9.90
N PRO A 83 -19.36 -12.67 -10.53
CA PRO A 83 -18.55 -11.45 -10.57
C PRO A 83 -19.29 -10.29 -11.22
N HIS A 84 -19.06 -9.07 -10.74
CA HIS A 84 -19.61 -7.88 -11.38
C HIS A 84 -18.94 -7.60 -12.72
N VAL A 85 -19.70 -6.92 -13.58
CA VAL A 85 -19.16 -6.32 -14.80
C VAL A 85 -18.10 -5.29 -14.39
N GLU A 86 -16.94 -5.38 -15.02
CA GLU A 86 -15.87 -4.41 -14.84
C GLU A 86 -16.27 -3.07 -15.44
N ARG A 87 -15.86 -1.97 -14.79
CA ARG A 87 -16.00 -0.66 -15.42
C ARG A 87 -14.99 -0.53 -16.54
N THR A 88 -15.38 0.15 -17.60
CA THR A 88 -14.44 0.59 -18.63
C THR A 88 -14.01 2.03 -18.38
N TRP A 89 -12.77 2.34 -18.72
CA TRP A 89 -12.23 3.68 -18.54
C TRP A 89 -12.86 4.65 -19.54
N GLU A 90 -13.15 4.17 -20.74
CA GLU A 90 -13.82 4.88 -21.81
C GLU A 90 -15.21 5.36 -21.38
N GLU A 91 -16.03 4.49 -20.77
CA GLU A 91 -17.34 4.89 -20.21
C GLU A 91 -17.17 5.93 -19.10
N THR A 92 -16.13 5.83 -18.28
CA THR A 92 -15.87 6.80 -17.20
C THR A 92 -15.53 8.17 -17.77
N ILE A 93 -14.74 8.22 -18.84
CA ILE A 93 -14.40 9.43 -19.59
C ILE A 93 -15.68 10.02 -20.21
N GLU A 94 -16.46 9.21 -20.92
CA GLU A 94 -17.69 9.64 -21.58
C GLU A 94 -18.70 10.19 -20.57
N HIS A 95 -18.95 9.47 -19.47
CA HIS A 95 -19.81 9.92 -18.38
C HIS A 95 -19.33 11.22 -17.75
N THR A 96 -18.02 11.43 -17.64
CA THR A 96 -17.47 12.70 -17.12
C THR A 96 -17.85 13.87 -18.04
N TYR A 97 -17.65 13.74 -19.35
CA TYR A 97 -18.02 14.78 -20.31
C TYR A 97 -19.54 14.97 -20.39
N ASN A 98 -20.32 13.89 -20.35
CA ASN A 98 -21.78 13.93 -20.34
C ASN A 98 -22.33 14.71 -19.13
N LEU A 99 -21.72 14.58 -17.95
CA LEU A 99 -22.10 15.34 -16.77
C LEU A 99 -21.86 16.85 -16.95
N TYR A 100 -20.75 17.24 -17.59
CA TYR A 100 -20.48 18.66 -17.89
C TYR A 100 -21.45 19.20 -18.94
N ASN A 101 -21.71 18.45 -20.02
CA ASN A 101 -22.68 18.83 -21.04
C ASN A 101 -24.10 18.99 -20.44
N LEU A 102 -24.47 18.13 -19.49
CA LEU A 102 -25.74 18.23 -18.77
C LEU A 102 -25.81 19.48 -17.89
N PHE A 103 -24.69 19.90 -17.29
CA PHE A 103 -24.61 21.15 -16.55
C PHE A 103 -24.89 22.35 -17.45
N ILE A 104 -24.26 22.40 -18.63
CA ILE A 104 -24.42 23.50 -19.60
C ILE A 104 -25.84 23.54 -20.17
N ARG A 105 -26.43 22.37 -20.49
CA ARG A 105 -27.77 22.29 -21.11
C ARG A 105 -28.94 22.48 -20.14
N LYS A 106 -28.80 22.00 -18.89
CA LYS A 106 -29.90 21.99 -17.91
C LYS A 106 -29.52 22.80 -16.67
N ASN A 107 -29.02 22.12 -15.64
CA ASN A 107 -28.69 22.70 -14.34
C ASN A 107 -27.92 21.70 -13.47
N ILE A 108 -27.43 22.18 -12.33
CA ILE A 108 -26.69 21.38 -11.35
C ILE A 108 -27.51 20.25 -10.71
N THR A 109 -28.83 20.42 -10.58
CA THR A 109 -29.69 19.42 -9.93
C THR A 109 -29.77 18.14 -10.78
N ALA A 110 -29.88 18.29 -12.10
CA ALA A 110 -29.81 17.18 -13.04
C ALA A 110 -28.45 16.46 -12.99
N VAL A 111 -27.36 17.22 -12.89
CA VAL A 111 -26.00 16.68 -12.74
C VAL A 111 -25.85 15.86 -11.46
N LYS A 112 -26.37 16.36 -10.33
CA LYS A 112 -26.33 15.65 -9.04
C LYS A 112 -27.10 14.32 -9.08
N ALA A 113 -28.23 14.27 -9.77
CA ALA A 113 -28.99 13.03 -9.94
C ALA A 113 -28.23 12.04 -10.83
N GLN A 114 -27.76 12.47 -12.01
CA GLN A 114 -27.07 11.60 -12.96
C GLN A 114 -25.72 11.09 -12.43
N ARG A 115 -25.00 11.91 -11.66
CA ARG A 115 -23.75 11.54 -10.98
C ARG A 115 -23.92 10.30 -10.10
N ILE A 116 -25.05 10.17 -9.41
CA ILE A 116 -25.31 9.02 -8.53
C ILE A 116 -25.49 7.75 -9.35
N ILE A 117 -26.12 7.86 -10.52
CA ILE A 117 -26.37 6.72 -11.42
C ILE A 117 -25.06 6.27 -12.05
N TYR A 118 -24.30 7.19 -12.66
CA TYR A 118 -23.02 6.86 -13.30
C TYR A 118 -21.93 6.49 -12.30
N GLY A 119 -22.01 6.98 -11.06
CA GLY A 119 -20.96 6.75 -10.07
C GLY A 119 -19.63 7.40 -10.45
N VAL A 120 -19.69 8.57 -11.09
CA VAL A 120 -18.54 9.35 -11.57
C VAL A 120 -18.56 10.75 -10.97
N THR A 121 -17.43 11.18 -10.40
CA THR A 121 -17.23 12.53 -9.87
C THR A 121 -15.81 13.03 -10.12
N ASP A 122 -15.71 14.12 -10.87
CA ASP A 122 -14.45 14.83 -11.11
C ASP A 122 -14.34 16.03 -10.14
N SER A 123 -13.38 15.97 -9.20
CA SER A 123 -13.16 17.02 -8.20
C SER A 123 -12.80 18.37 -8.84
N LEU A 124 -12.02 18.35 -9.92
CA LEU A 124 -11.56 19.54 -10.62
C LEU A 124 -12.71 20.18 -11.40
N ASN A 125 -13.43 19.38 -12.19
CA ASN A 125 -14.58 19.86 -12.94
C ASN A 125 -15.67 20.44 -12.02
N ASN A 126 -15.89 19.83 -10.85
CA ASN A 126 -16.79 20.36 -9.83
C ASN A 126 -16.42 21.77 -9.38
N ARG A 127 -15.13 22.04 -9.18
CA ARG A 127 -14.64 23.38 -8.79
C ARG A 127 -14.92 24.41 -9.88
N PHE A 128 -14.79 24.05 -11.15
CA PHE A 128 -15.12 24.94 -12.26
C PHE A 128 -16.62 25.16 -12.41
N ILE A 129 -17.43 24.11 -12.27
CA ILE A 129 -18.90 24.20 -12.24
C ILE A 129 -19.37 25.14 -11.10
N ASP A 130 -18.80 25.00 -9.90
CA ASP A 130 -19.07 25.90 -8.78
C ASP A 130 -18.56 27.33 -9.06
N GLY A 131 -17.41 27.43 -9.71
CA GLY A 131 -16.79 28.67 -10.17
C GLY A 131 -17.62 29.49 -11.15
N LYS A 132 -18.46 28.84 -11.96
CA LYS A 132 -19.40 29.51 -12.88
C LYS A 132 -20.66 30.06 -12.20
N ARG A 133 -20.88 29.78 -10.92
CA ARG A 133 -22.08 30.26 -10.20
C ARG A 133 -22.04 31.76 -9.94
N LYS A 134 -23.23 32.35 -9.72
CA LYS A 134 -23.42 33.80 -9.56
C LYS A 134 -22.51 34.43 -8.48
N LYS A 135 -22.28 33.73 -7.35
CA LYS A 135 -21.48 34.21 -6.19
C LYS A 135 -19.96 34.10 -6.34
N SER A 136 -19.45 33.60 -7.46
CA SER A 136 -18.02 33.33 -7.63
C SER A 136 -17.26 34.57 -8.12
N SER A 137 -15.96 34.67 -7.77
CA SER A 137 -15.12 35.82 -8.07
C SER A 137 -14.98 36.07 -9.58
N ALA A 138 -14.87 37.33 -9.98
CA ALA A 138 -14.72 37.73 -11.38
C ALA A 138 -13.44 37.15 -12.02
N SER A 139 -12.34 37.09 -11.26
CA SER A 139 -11.07 36.50 -11.69
C SER A 139 -11.18 35.03 -12.05
N LEU A 140 -11.95 34.26 -11.29
CA LEU A 140 -12.12 32.82 -11.52
C LEU A 140 -13.02 32.56 -12.72
N LYS A 141 -14.02 33.43 -12.98
CA LYS A 141 -14.84 33.37 -14.19
C LYS A 141 -14.02 33.69 -15.45
N GLN A 142 -13.16 34.71 -15.39
CA GLN A 142 -12.25 35.04 -16.50
C GLN A 142 -11.27 33.90 -16.78
N LEU A 143 -10.69 33.29 -15.75
CA LEU A 143 -9.82 32.12 -15.91
C LEU A 143 -10.56 30.97 -16.58
N ILE A 144 -11.78 30.65 -16.16
CA ILE A 144 -12.57 29.58 -16.76
C ILE A 144 -12.87 29.87 -18.23
N LEU A 145 -13.26 31.09 -18.58
CA LEU A 145 -13.52 31.48 -19.98
C LEU A 145 -12.26 31.33 -20.84
N ALA A 146 -11.11 31.80 -20.35
CA ALA A 146 -9.84 31.64 -21.06
C ALA A 146 -9.44 30.17 -21.27
N LEU A 147 -9.69 29.31 -20.28
CA LEU A 147 -9.47 27.86 -20.40
C LEU A 147 -10.43 27.22 -21.39
N GLU A 148 -11.69 27.65 -21.45
CA GLU A 148 -12.67 27.15 -22.43
C GLU A 148 -12.33 27.55 -23.85
N GLU A 149 -11.85 28.77 -24.06
CA GLU A 149 -11.40 29.27 -25.36
C GLU A 149 -10.13 28.54 -25.84
N ALA A 150 -9.22 28.19 -24.93
CA ALA A 150 -8.00 27.48 -25.27
C ALA A 150 -8.24 25.98 -25.51
N ASP A 151 -8.77 25.28 -24.51
CA ASP A 151 -9.07 23.85 -24.56
C ASP A 151 -10.05 23.47 -23.44
N ILE A 152 -11.30 23.19 -23.81
CA ILE A 152 -12.36 22.77 -22.86
C ILE A 152 -11.95 21.55 -22.02
N THR A 153 -11.05 20.70 -22.53
CA THR A 153 -10.62 19.51 -21.82
C THR A 153 -9.67 19.81 -20.65
N GLU A 154 -9.16 21.05 -20.50
CA GLU A 154 -8.45 21.51 -19.30
C GLU A 154 -9.35 21.73 -18.08
N LEU A 155 -10.67 21.79 -18.28
CA LEU A 155 -11.64 21.86 -17.19
C LEU A 155 -11.88 20.52 -16.48
N PHE A 156 -11.18 19.47 -16.90
CA PHE A 156 -11.38 18.11 -16.45
C PHE A 156 -10.08 17.54 -15.89
N ASN A 157 -10.22 16.46 -15.14
CA ASN A 157 -9.10 15.71 -14.63
C ASN A 157 -8.09 15.37 -15.75
N PRO A 158 -6.81 15.82 -15.65
CA PRO A 158 -5.81 15.60 -16.70
C PRO A 158 -5.49 14.12 -16.95
N PHE A 159 -5.76 13.23 -16.00
CA PHE A 159 -5.58 11.78 -16.17
C PHE A 159 -6.48 11.18 -17.25
N LEU A 160 -7.60 11.84 -17.61
CA LEU A 160 -8.46 11.42 -18.72
C LEU A 160 -7.77 11.53 -20.08
N LYS A 161 -6.80 12.45 -20.22
CA LYS A 161 -6.00 12.62 -21.45
C LYS A 161 -4.82 11.67 -21.52
N LEU A 162 -4.63 10.81 -20.50
CA LEU A 162 -3.44 9.99 -20.38
C LEU A 162 -3.56 8.71 -21.22
N ILE A 163 -3.07 8.78 -22.46
CA ILE A 163 -2.89 7.63 -23.36
C ILE A 163 -2.14 6.50 -22.65
N GLY A 164 -2.71 5.30 -22.70
CA GLY A 164 -2.13 4.09 -22.10
C GLY A 164 -2.41 3.90 -20.61
N PHE A 165 -3.18 4.79 -19.98
CA PHE A 165 -3.67 4.62 -18.61
C PHE A 165 -5.15 4.31 -18.60
N ASP A 166 -5.50 3.22 -17.93
CA ASP A 166 -6.86 2.80 -17.64
C ASP A 166 -7.10 2.95 -16.14
N GLY A 167 -7.86 3.96 -15.73
CA GLY A 167 -8.13 4.22 -14.31
C GLY A 167 -8.81 3.04 -13.58
N CYS A 168 -9.52 2.17 -14.29
CA CYS A 168 -10.20 1.01 -13.72
C CYS A 168 -9.24 -0.17 -13.52
N LYS A 169 -8.26 -0.36 -14.41
CA LYS A 169 -7.30 -1.48 -14.37
C LYS A 169 -5.93 -1.13 -13.77
N ASP A 170 -5.50 0.12 -13.89
CA ASP A 170 -4.18 0.62 -13.49
C ASP A 170 -4.15 1.24 -12.09
N THR A 171 -5.22 1.05 -11.31
CA THR A 171 -5.29 1.44 -9.89
C THR A 171 -5.47 0.21 -8.98
N PRO A 172 -4.43 -0.62 -8.78
CA PRO A 172 -4.56 -1.93 -8.13
C PRO A 172 -5.14 -1.88 -6.71
N ALA A 173 -5.61 -3.03 -6.22
CA ALA A 173 -6.11 -3.20 -4.86
C ALA A 173 -4.97 -3.14 -3.82
N GLU A 174 -4.47 -1.93 -3.57
CA GLU A 174 -3.31 -1.64 -2.72
C GLU A 174 -3.42 -2.26 -1.31
N ILE A 175 -2.46 -3.11 -0.96
CA ILE A 175 -2.59 -4.03 0.18
C ILE A 175 -2.46 -3.36 1.54
N LEU A 176 -1.68 -2.28 1.67
CA LEU A 176 -1.54 -1.55 2.93
C LEU A 176 -2.88 -0.91 3.32
N HIS A 177 -3.57 -0.27 2.39
CA HIS A 177 -4.83 0.42 2.62
C HIS A 177 -6.01 -0.54 2.61
N VAL A 178 -6.08 -1.47 1.67
CA VAL A 178 -7.21 -2.40 1.55
C VAL A 178 -7.14 -3.42 2.68
N PHE A 179 -6.01 -4.11 2.85
CA PHE A 179 -5.89 -5.23 3.78
C PHE A 179 -5.53 -4.80 5.20
N LEU A 180 -4.38 -4.16 5.43
CA LEU A 180 -3.93 -3.82 6.80
C LEU A 180 -4.77 -2.70 7.41
N LEU A 181 -4.80 -1.52 6.78
CA LEU A 181 -5.54 -0.34 7.22
C LEU A 181 -7.03 -0.38 6.83
N GLY A 182 -7.49 -1.50 6.30
CA GLY A 182 -8.89 -1.80 6.03
C GLY A 182 -9.36 -2.99 6.85
N LEU A 183 -9.28 -4.18 6.27
CA LEU A 183 -9.81 -5.42 6.85
C LEU A 183 -9.27 -5.68 8.27
N VAL A 184 -7.94 -5.78 8.41
CA VAL A 184 -7.29 -6.11 9.70
C VAL A 184 -7.59 -5.02 10.72
N LYS A 185 -7.43 -3.74 10.35
CA LYS A 185 -7.76 -2.58 11.19
C LYS A 185 -9.18 -2.64 11.73
N TYR A 186 -10.14 -2.93 10.87
CA TYR A 186 -11.55 -2.94 11.26
C TYR A 186 -11.87 -4.10 12.21
N LEU A 187 -11.38 -5.31 11.91
CA LEU A 187 -11.59 -6.49 12.76
C LEU A 187 -10.91 -6.36 14.13
N VAL A 188 -9.65 -5.91 14.17
CA VAL A 188 -8.91 -5.69 15.44
C VAL A 188 -9.64 -4.67 16.31
N ARG A 189 -10.08 -3.55 15.71
CA ARG A 189 -10.78 -2.49 16.46
C ARG A 189 -12.14 -2.95 16.96
N ASP A 190 -12.90 -3.70 16.17
CA ASP A 190 -14.19 -4.25 16.62
C ASP A 190 -13.99 -5.21 17.78
N PHE A 191 -13.04 -6.14 17.67
CA PHE A 191 -12.72 -7.10 18.72
C PHE A 191 -12.29 -6.43 20.03
N VAL A 192 -11.28 -5.55 19.99
CA VAL A 192 -10.78 -4.86 21.19
C VAL A 192 -11.84 -3.95 21.79
N THR A 193 -12.65 -3.28 20.97
CA THR A 193 -13.76 -2.44 21.46
C THR A 193 -14.82 -3.28 22.15
N LYS A 194 -15.19 -4.45 21.61
CA LYS A 194 -16.15 -5.37 22.24
C LYS A 194 -15.66 -5.82 23.61
N ILE A 195 -14.41 -6.27 23.73
CA ILE A 195 -13.81 -6.65 25.02
C ILE A 195 -13.91 -5.50 26.03
N LYS A 196 -13.55 -4.27 25.63
CA LYS A 196 -13.63 -3.09 26.51
C LYS A 196 -15.06 -2.71 26.89
N LYS A 197 -16.01 -2.81 25.96
CA LYS A 197 -17.41 -2.35 26.15
C LYS A 197 -18.14 -3.17 27.22
N HIS A 198 -17.81 -4.44 27.38
CA HIS A 198 -18.40 -5.29 28.41
C HIS A 198 -17.96 -4.93 29.84
N LYS A 199 -17.07 -3.93 30.03
CA LYS A 199 -16.49 -3.52 31.34
C LYS A 199 -15.88 -4.69 32.15
N ASP A 200 -15.65 -5.82 31.51
CA ASP A 200 -15.05 -7.00 32.09
C ASP A 200 -13.55 -6.78 32.22
N LYS A 201 -13.15 -6.21 33.37
CA LYS A 201 -11.75 -5.93 33.68
C LYS A 201 -10.89 -7.19 33.62
N THR A 202 -11.47 -8.36 33.91
CA THR A 202 -10.78 -9.64 33.90
C THR A 202 -10.34 -10.01 32.49
N LYS A 203 -11.22 -9.92 31.49
CA LYS A 203 -10.86 -10.19 30.07
C LYS A 203 -9.85 -9.22 29.50
N VAL A 204 -9.88 -7.96 29.94
CA VAL A 204 -8.88 -6.96 29.54
C VAL A 204 -7.51 -7.30 30.14
N LEU A 205 -7.46 -7.73 31.40
CA LEU A 205 -6.23 -8.17 32.05
C LEU A 205 -5.70 -9.48 31.47
N GLU A 206 -6.58 -10.44 31.17
CA GLU A 206 -6.23 -11.69 30.49
C GLU A 206 -5.59 -11.39 29.13
N LEU A 207 -6.20 -10.50 28.35
CA LEU A 207 -5.66 -10.04 27.07
C LEU A 207 -4.25 -9.43 27.20
N ILE A 208 -4.03 -8.60 28.22
CA ILE A 208 -2.71 -8.03 28.52
C ILE A 208 -1.72 -9.14 28.90
N GLY A 209 -2.14 -10.08 29.74
CA GLY A 209 -1.34 -11.22 30.17
C GLY A 209 -0.93 -12.11 29.00
N CYS A 210 -1.86 -12.45 28.10
CA CYS A 210 -1.57 -13.24 26.90
C CYS A 210 -0.61 -12.50 25.96
N LEU A 211 -0.73 -11.17 25.83
CA LEU A 211 0.21 -10.36 25.06
C LEU A 211 1.60 -10.26 25.72
N GLN A 212 1.67 -10.31 27.05
CA GLN A 212 2.94 -10.34 27.80
C GLN A 212 3.64 -11.69 27.70
N SER A 213 2.88 -12.80 27.70
CA SER A 213 3.43 -14.15 27.60
C SER A 213 3.78 -14.57 26.17
N PHE A 214 3.34 -13.80 25.16
CA PHE A 214 3.59 -14.12 23.77
C PHE A 214 5.08 -14.04 23.42
N ASN A 215 5.63 -15.18 23.00
CA ASN A 215 7.03 -15.29 22.62
C ASN A 215 7.26 -14.62 21.25
N THR A 216 8.06 -13.55 21.24
CA THR A 216 8.43 -12.81 20.03
C THR A 216 9.77 -13.24 19.44
N ASN A 217 10.45 -14.22 20.03
CA ASN A 217 11.82 -14.60 19.68
C ASN A 217 12.03 -14.94 18.19
N SER A 218 11.03 -15.48 17.49
CA SER A 218 11.11 -15.78 16.04
C SER A 218 10.36 -14.81 15.15
N LEU A 219 9.80 -13.76 15.71
CA LEU A 219 9.10 -12.72 14.96
C LEU A 219 10.03 -11.52 14.90
N ASN A 220 10.27 -10.97 13.71
CA ASN A 220 11.05 -9.75 13.54
C ASN A 220 10.25 -8.51 14.03
N ILE A 221 9.83 -8.53 15.29
CA ILE A 221 8.98 -7.54 15.96
C ILE A 221 9.72 -7.08 17.21
N SER A 222 9.67 -5.78 17.49
CA SER A 222 10.17 -5.23 18.76
C SER A 222 9.39 -5.77 19.96
N LEU A 223 9.99 -5.69 21.15
CA LEU A 223 9.32 -6.06 22.40
C LEU A 223 7.91 -5.44 22.46
N LEU A 224 6.90 -6.29 22.64
CA LEU A 224 5.51 -5.84 22.70
C LEU A 224 5.33 -4.88 23.89
N LYS A 225 4.43 -3.91 23.73
CA LYS A 225 3.94 -3.07 24.83
C LYS A 225 2.46 -3.39 25.06
N PRO A 226 2.13 -4.47 25.80
CA PRO A 226 0.76 -4.99 25.90
C PRO A 226 -0.26 -3.97 26.39
N HIS A 227 0.07 -3.18 27.41
CA HIS A 227 -0.78 -2.08 27.87
C HIS A 227 -1.05 -1.06 26.76
N TYR A 228 -0.02 -0.66 26.00
CA TYR A 228 -0.20 0.27 24.90
C TYR A 228 -1.13 -0.31 23.82
N LEU A 229 -0.89 -1.57 23.44
CA LEU A 229 -1.68 -2.27 22.43
C LEU A 229 -3.16 -2.37 22.83
N VAL A 230 -3.44 -2.72 24.08
CA VAL A 230 -4.83 -2.85 24.51
C VAL A 230 -5.48 -1.47 24.66
N HIS A 231 -4.84 -0.49 25.29
CA HIS A 231 -5.48 0.80 25.59
C HIS A 231 -5.58 1.73 24.38
N HIS A 232 -4.61 1.72 23.46
CA HIS A 232 -4.51 2.68 22.34
C HIS A 232 -4.85 2.09 20.97
N SER A 233 -5.66 1.03 20.90
CA SER A 233 -6.03 0.35 19.64
C SER A 233 -6.68 1.22 18.55
N GLN A 234 -7.19 2.40 18.92
CA GLN A 234 -7.72 3.39 17.97
C GLN A 234 -6.64 4.21 17.25
N TYR A 235 -5.40 4.22 17.75
CA TYR A 235 -4.28 5.02 17.23
C TYR A 235 -3.21 4.18 16.52
N PHE A 236 -3.49 2.89 16.32
CA PHE A 236 -2.58 1.98 15.64
C PHE A 236 -2.23 2.40 14.22
N VAL A 237 -0.97 2.16 13.88
CA VAL A 237 -0.42 2.29 12.52
C VAL A 237 -0.21 0.90 11.89
N GLY A 238 0.15 0.86 10.60
CA GLY A 238 0.27 -0.39 9.85
C GLY A 238 1.14 -1.46 10.53
N LYS A 239 2.25 -1.06 11.17
CA LYS A 239 3.12 -1.97 11.93
C LYS A 239 2.38 -2.69 13.05
N ASP A 240 1.52 -1.99 13.80
CA ASP A 240 0.85 -2.55 14.97
C ASP A 240 -0.16 -3.59 14.48
N PHE A 241 -0.87 -3.32 13.38
CA PHE A 241 -1.78 -4.28 12.76
C PHE A 241 -1.07 -5.53 12.21
N LYS A 242 0.16 -5.42 11.69
CA LYS A 242 0.98 -6.58 11.31
C LYS A 242 1.27 -7.48 12.52
N ILE A 243 1.59 -6.90 13.68
CA ILE A 243 1.80 -7.65 14.94
C ILE A 243 0.54 -8.44 15.28
N PHE A 244 -0.61 -7.78 15.27
CA PHE A 244 -1.88 -8.46 15.56
C PHE A 244 -2.16 -9.58 14.55
N LEU A 245 -1.92 -9.37 13.27
CA LEU A 245 -2.14 -10.41 12.26
C LEU A 245 -1.30 -11.68 12.50
N GLN A 246 -0.08 -11.52 13.00
CA GLN A 246 0.85 -12.62 13.32
C GLN A 246 0.56 -13.26 14.69
N ALA A 247 0.11 -12.48 15.66
CA ALA A 247 0.03 -12.90 17.06
C ALA A 247 -1.40 -13.25 17.52
N ILE A 248 -2.43 -12.56 17.01
CA ILE A 248 -3.83 -12.72 17.45
C ILE A 248 -4.31 -14.17 17.42
N PRO A 249 -4.07 -14.96 16.36
CA PRO A 249 -4.60 -16.32 16.32
C PRO A 249 -4.14 -17.15 17.51
N PHE A 250 -2.97 -16.87 18.08
CA PHE A 250 -2.43 -17.59 19.24
C PHE A 250 -2.84 -16.95 20.57
N ILE A 251 -2.88 -15.62 20.63
CA ILE A 251 -3.13 -14.87 21.86
C ILE A 251 -4.63 -14.85 22.20
N PHE A 252 -5.51 -14.76 21.20
CA PHE A 252 -6.94 -14.51 21.43
C PHE A 252 -7.78 -15.78 21.41
N LEU A 253 -7.18 -16.95 21.16
CA LEU A 253 -7.89 -18.23 21.13
C LEU A 253 -8.77 -18.44 22.38
N SER A 254 -8.25 -18.17 23.59
CA SER A 254 -9.02 -18.31 24.85
C SER A 254 -10.18 -17.33 24.96
N LEU A 255 -10.04 -16.14 24.38
CA LEU A 255 -11.00 -15.03 24.47
C LEU A 255 -12.06 -15.05 23.36
N MET A 256 -11.93 -15.96 22.39
CA MET A 256 -12.77 -16.01 21.19
C MET A 256 -13.78 -17.15 21.21
N THR A 257 -14.97 -16.90 20.66
CA THR A 257 -15.91 -17.96 20.30
C THR A 257 -15.38 -18.78 19.12
N ASN A 258 -15.90 -19.99 18.91
CA ASN A 258 -15.50 -20.83 17.76
C ASN A 258 -15.66 -20.10 16.41
N GLU A 259 -16.75 -19.37 16.24
CA GLU A 259 -17.00 -18.59 15.01
C GLU A 259 -15.99 -17.46 14.80
N GLN A 260 -15.57 -16.79 15.88
CA GLN A 260 -14.52 -15.78 15.81
C GLN A 260 -13.19 -16.43 15.43
N ARG A 261 -12.86 -17.58 16.02
CA ARG A 261 -11.63 -18.31 15.71
C ARG A 261 -11.56 -18.67 14.22
N ASP A 262 -12.66 -19.11 13.61
CA ASP A 262 -12.70 -19.44 12.18
C ASP A 262 -12.53 -18.20 11.29
N LEU A 263 -13.13 -17.06 11.67
CA LEU A 263 -12.91 -15.79 10.98
C LEU A 263 -11.43 -15.34 11.06
N TRP A 264 -10.81 -15.43 12.23
CA TRP A 264 -9.41 -15.03 12.38
C TRP A 264 -8.45 -16.00 11.70
N ARG A 265 -8.75 -17.32 11.72
CA ARG A 265 -7.97 -18.32 11.00
C ARG A 265 -8.00 -18.07 9.50
N SER A 266 -9.19 -17.82 8.94
CA SER A 266 -9.33 -17.52 7.50
C SER A 266 -8.64 -16.21 7.12
N LEU A 267 -8.69 -15.17 7.97
CA LEU A 267 -7.95 -13.93 7.76
C LEU A 267 -6.42 -14.15 7.76
N SER A 268 -5.90 -14.94 8.69
CA SER A 268 -4.46 -15.24 8.78
C SER A 268 -3.97 -16.10 7.61
N GLN A 269 -4.79 -17.05 7.14
CA GLN A 269 -4.50 -17.78 5.90
C GLN A 269 -4.46 -16.83 4.71
N LEU A 270 -5.48 -15.98 4.54
CA LEU A 270 -5.52 -15.01 3.45
C LEU A 270 -4.35 -14.02 3.50
N ALA A 271 -3.91 -13.62 4.71
CA ALA A 271 -2.74 -12.79 4.89
C ALA A 271 -1.45 -13.40 4.34
N SER A 272 -1.28 -14.72 4.47
CA SER A 272 -0.09 -15.41 3.93
C SER A 272 0.00 -15.25 2.40
N TYR A 273 -1.13 -15.38 1.69
CA TYR A 273 -1.19 -15.13 0.25
C TYR A 273 -1.02 -13.64 -0.09
N ALA A 274 -1.63 -12.75 0.69
CA ALA A 274 -1.57 -11.30 0.47
C ALA A 274 -0.14 -10.72 0.63
N PHE A 275 0.69 -11.29 1.50
CA PHE A 275 2.06 -10.84 1.76
C PHE A 275 3.13 -11.72 1.13
N GLN A 276 2.74 -12.68 0.29
CA GLN A 276 3.69 -13.50 -0.44
C GLN A 276 4.49 -12.64 -1.42
N THR A 277 5.81 -12.72 -1.36
CA THR A 277 6.74 -11.91 -2.17
C THR A 277 7.13 -12.60 -3.48
N HIS A 278 6.95 -13.92 -3.57
CA HIS A 278 7.28 -14.73 -4.74
C HIS A 278 6.21 -15.79 -4.99
N ILE A 279 5.67 -15.82 -6.21
CA ILE A 279 4.64 -16.78 -6.64
C ILE A 279 5.27 -17.71 -7.67
N THR A 280 5.35 -19.00 -7.35
CA THR A 280 5.94 -20.03 -8.22
C THR A 280 4.98 -20.47 -9.33
N HIS A 281 3.71 -20.74 -8.98
CA HIS A 281 2.69 -21.20 -9.93
C HIS A 281 1.42 -20.32 -9.85
N MET A 282 1.33 -19.35 -10.76
CA MET A 282 0.26 -18.34 -10.78
C MET A 282 -1.16 -18.93 -10.89
N PRO A 283 -1.47 -19.93 -11.75
CA PRO A 283 -2.83 -20.47 -11.84
C PRO A 283 -3.35 -21.08 -10.54
N THR A 284 -2.52 -21.88 -9.85
CA THR A 284 -2.87 -22.49 -8.55
C THR A 284 -3.05 -21.42 -7.49
N PHE A 285 -2.08 -20.50 -7.39
CA PHE A 285 -2.16 -19.37 -6.46
C PHE A 285 -3.45 -18.56 -6.65
N GLN A 286 -3.88 -18.32 -7.89
CA GLN A 286 -5.11 -17.60 -8.20
C GLN A 286 -6.37 -18.35 -7.76
N ALA A 287 -6.41 -19.67 -7.97
CA ALA A 287 -7.53 -20.50 -7.52
C ALA A 287 -7.64 -20.51 -5.99
N GLU A 288 -6.52 -20.76 -5.31
CA GLU A 288 -6.44 -20.78 -3.84
C GLU A 288 -6.76 -19.41 -3.24
N LEU A 289 -6.21 -18.32 -3.79
CA LEU A 289 -6.48 -16.97 -3.32
C LEU A 289 -7.98 -16.63 -3.42
N LYS A 290 -8.63 -16.92 -4.55
CA LYS A 290 -10.07 -16.69 -4.72
C LYS A 290 -10.88 -17.51 -3.71
N GLN A 291 -10.50 -18.77 -3.48
CA GLN A 291 -11.14 -19.63 -2.50
C GLN A 291 -10.98 -19.09 -1.08
N HIS A 292 -9.77 -18.67 -0.68
CA HIS A 292 -9.51 -18.09 0.64
C HIS A 292 -10.25 -16.76 0.85
N ILE A 293 -10.38 -15.93 -0.18
CA ILE A 293 -11.22 -14.73 -0.14
C ILE A 293 -12.68 -15.11 0.12
N ALA A 294 -13.22 -16.09 -0.61
CA ALA A 294 -14.60 -16.54 -0.44
C ALA A 294 -14.86 -17.11 0.97
N ILE A 295 -13.96 -17.96 1.49
CA ILE A 295 -14.04 -18.52 2.85
C ILE A 295 -14.01 -17.40 3.90
N PHE A 296 -13.10 -16.44 3.76
CA PHE A 296 -13.01 -15.30 4.67
C PHE A 296 -14.30 -14.48 4.67
N MET A 297 -14.86 -14.19 3.49
CA MET A 297 -16.10 -13.44 3.35
C MET A 297 -17.30 -14.18 3.95
N TYR A 298 -17.37 -15.50 3.79
CA TYR A 298 -18.39 -16.34 4.41
C TYR A 298 -18.36 -16.21 5.95
N HIS A 299 -17.20 -16.41 6.59
CA HIS A 299 -17.08 -16.29 8.04
C HIS A 299 -17.40 -14.87 8.53
N MET A 300 -17.01 -13.86 7.75
CA MET A 300 -17.25 -12.47 8.06
C MET A 300 -18.76 -12.15 8.08
N ILE A 301 -19.50 -12.57 7.05
CA ILE A 301 -20.95 -12.34 6.97
C ILE A 301 -21.72 -13.17 7.98
N LYS A 302 -21.31 -14.42 8.23
CA LYS A 302 -21.87 -15.27 9.28
C LYS A 302 -21.81 -14.58 10.64
N MET A 303 -20.71 -13.89 10.95
CA MET A 303 -20.58 -13.12 12.18
C MET A 303 -21.40 -11.82 12.15
N THR A 304 -21.30 -11.04 11.07
CA THR A 304 -22.13 -9.84 10.88
C THR A 304 -22.11 -9.32 9.44
N ALA A 305 -23.29 -9.06 8.90
CA ALA A 305 -23.44 -8.41 7.59
C ALA A 305 -23.10 -6.90 7.60
N GLN A 306 -22.83 -6.28 8.75
CA GLN A 306 -22.59 -4.82 8.82
C GLN A 306 -21.34 -4.35 8.05
N TRP A 307 -20.40 -5.26 7.81
CA TRP A 307 -19.16 -4.99 7.09
C TRP A 307 -19.37 -4.64 5.61
N ILE A 308 -20.54 -4.88 5.02
CA ILE A 308 -20.87 -4.42 3.66
C ILE A 308 -20.86 -2.89 3.51
N ASN A 309 -20.91 -2.16 4.63
CA ASN A 309 -20.73 -0.70 4.66
C ASN A 309 -19.25 -0.29 4.54
N LYS A 310 -18.32 -1.24 4.48
CA LYS A 310 -16.88 -1.01 4.34
C LYS A 310 -16.44 -1.51 2.95
N PRO A 311 -16.32 -0.61 1.96
CA PRO A 311 -15.97 -0.95 0.57
C PRO A 311 -14.68 -1.75 0.39
N LYS A 312 -13.72 -1.61 1.32
CA LYS A 312 -12.44 -2.33 1.27
C LYS A 312 -12.61 -3.85 1.30
N PHE A 313 -13.66 -4.36 1.92
CA PHE A 313 -13.98 -5.80 1.85
C PHE A 313 -14.34 -6.18 0.42
N HIS A 314 -15.18 -5.42 -0.28
CA HIS A 314 -15.51 -5.72 -1.67
C HIS A 314 -14.29 -5.58 -2.61
N ILE A 315 -13.46 -4.54 -2.41
CA ILE A 315 -12.23 -4.35 -3.22
C ILE A 315 -11.27 -5.55 -3.14
N LEU A 316 -11.32 -6.34 -2.05
CA LEU A 316 -10.52 -7.56 -1.92
C LEU A 316 -10.79 -8.58 -3.04
N PHE A 317 -12.03 -8.67 -3.57
CA PHE A 317 -12.34 -9.56 -4.70
C PHE A 317 -11.58 -9.20 -5.98
N HIS A 318 -11.03 -7.99 -6.07
CA HIS A 318 -10.21 -7.54 -7.19
C HIS A 318 -8.70 -7.72 -6.98
N LEU A 319 -8.27 -8.15 -5.78
CA LEU A 319 -6.86 -8.47 -5.50
C LEU A 319 -6.30 -9.56 -6.44
N PRO A 320 -7.01 -10.67 -6.76
CA PRO A 320 -6.52 -11.67 -7.70
C PRO A 320 -6.18 -11.09 -9.08
N LYS A 321 -7.06 -10.23 -9.63
CA LYS A 321 -6.86 -9.53 -10.90
C LYS A 321 -5.68 -8.55 -10.84
N SER A 322 -5.53 -7.84 -9.73
CA SER A 322 -4.38 -6.96 -9.49
C SER A 322 -3.07 -7.76 -9.49
N ILE A 323 -3.05 -8.93 -8.86
CA ILE A 323 -1.85 -9.80 -8.80
C ILE A 323 -1.52 -10.39 -10.17
N LEU A 324 -2.52 -10.76 -10.97
CA LEU A 324 -2.31 -11.22 -12.35
C LEU A 324 -1.63 -10.16 -13.22
N ARG A 325 -2.00 -8.88 -13.04
CA ARG A 325 -1.50 -7.77 -13.86
C ARG A 325 -0.14 -7.23 -13.38
N PHE A 326 0.05 -7.10 -12.07
CA PHE A 326 1.20 -6.40 -11.48
C PHE A 326 2.17 -7.31 -10.72
N GLY A 327 1.88 -8.61 -10.63
CA GLY A 327 2.65 -9.56 -9.83
C GLY A 327 2.27 -9.53 -8.34
N PRO A 328 3.13 -10.05 -7.45
CA PRO A 328 2.84 -10.15 -6.03
C PRO A 328 2.41 -8.82 -5.39
N ALA A 329 1.48 -8.85 -4.43
CA ALA A 329 0.88 -7.65 -3.86
C ALA A 329 1.86 -6.73 -3.12
N SER A 330 3.02 -7.25 -2.73
CA SER A 330 4.13 -6.45 -2.20
C SER A 330 4.67 -5.42 -3.20
N LEU A 331 4.57 -5.68 -4.51
CA LEU A 331 5.12 -4.80 -5.56
C LEU A 331 4.33 -3.49 -5.72
N PHE A 332 3.03 -3.52 -5.43
CA PHE A 332 2.16 -2.36 -5.56
C PHE A 332 1.72 -1.80 -4.20
N SER A 333 2.51 -2.03 -3.14
CA SER A 333 2.22 -1.46 -1.82
C SER A 333 2.72 -0.01 -1.66
N THR A 334 1.95 0.83 -0.97
CA THR A 334 2.31 2.24 -0.73
C THR A 334 3.19 2.47 0.50
N GLU A 335 3.61 1.42 1.23
CA GLU A 335 4.38 1.56 2.47
C GLU A 335 5.68 2.37 2.28
N ASN A 336 6.41 2.11 1.19
CA ASN A 336 7.63 2.85 0.86
C ASN A 336 7.34 4.33 0.54
N PHE A 337 6.27 4.61 -0.21
CA PHE A 337 5.88 5.98 -0.54
C PHE A 337 5.42 6.75 0.70
N GLU A 338 4.64 6.12 1.59
CA GLU A 338 4.21 6.75 2.83
C GLU A 338 5.36 7.01 3.80
N SER A 339 6.37 6.15 3.82
CA SER A 339 7.58 6.38 4.61
C SER A 339 8.28 7.70 4.22
N PHE A 340 8.18 8.09 2.95
CA PHE A 340 8.73 9.34 2.42
C PHE A 340 8.06 10.59 3.00
N ASN A 341 6.80 10.49 3.48
CA ASN A 341 6.15 11.58 4.21
C ASN A 341 6.91 11.97 5.49
N GLY A 342 7.70 11.05 6.06
CA GLY A 342 8.62 11.38 7.15
C GLY A 342 9.75 12.32 6.71
N VAL A 343 10.33 12.08 5.53
CA VAL A 343 11.41 12.88 4.95
C VAL A 343 10.90 14.28 4.59
N LEU A 344 9.72 14.37 3.94
CA LEU A 344 9.05 15.63 3.65
C LEU A 344 8.83 16.47 4.91
N ARG A 345 8.29 15.86 5.97
CA ARG A 345 8.07 16.53 7.26
C ARG A 345 9.38 17.02 7.88
N LYS A 346 10.44 16.20 7.86
CA LYS A 346 11.76 16.59 8.37
C LYS A 346 12.31 17.81 7.63
N SER A 347 12.22 17.84 6.30
CA SER A 347 12.64 19.00 5.51
C SER A 347 11.83 20.25 5.84
N SER A 348 10.54 20.12 6.10
CA SER A 348 9.69 21.24 6.53
C SER A 348 10.05 21.73 7.93
N THR A 349 10.21 20.84 8.91
CA THR A 349 10.51 21.19 10.31
C THR A 349 11.81 21.97 10.47
N HIS A 350 12.82 21.66 9.65
CA HIS A 350 14.13 22.32 9.67
C HIS A 350 14.27 23.50 8.69
N SER A 351 13.17 23.93 8.07
CA SER A 351 13.13 25.15 7.25
C SER A 351 12.91 26.40 8.12
N ASN A 352 13.00 27.59 7.51
CA ASN A 352 12.59 28.84 8.17
C ASN A 352 11.06 28.95 8.35
N LYS A 353 10.30 27.99 7.79
CA LYS A 353 8.83 27.84 7.86
C LYS A 353 8.03 28.99 7.24
N GLN A 354 8.68 29.92 6.54
CA GLN A 354 7.99 31.03 5.85
C GLN A 354 7.35 30.56 4.55
N ALA A 355 8.01 29.66 3.82
CA ALA A 355 7.49 29.06 2.59
C ALA A 355 7.84 27.57 2.51
N PRO A 356 7.21 26.70 3.33
CA PRO A 356 7.60 25.29 3.47
C PRO A 356 7.66 24.53 2.14
N GLY A 357 6.73 24.79 1.21
CA GLY A 357 6.72 24.15 -0.11
C GLY A 357 7.95 24.50 -0.95
N ARG A 358 8.36 25.77 -0.95
CA ARG A 358 9.56 26.25 -1.64
C ARG A 358 10.82 25.67 -1.00
N ASP A 359 10.90 25.70 0.32
CA ASP A 359 12.07 25.21 1.06
C ASP A 359 12.26 23.70 0.87
N ILE A 360 11.17 22.94 0.92
CA ILE A 360 11.15 21.51 0.60
C ILE A 360 11.67 21.28 -0.82
N ALA A 361 11.15 22.01 -1.82
CA ALA A 361 11.54 21.84 -3.21
C ALA A 361 13.04 22.14 -3.44
N ILE A 362 13.55 23.22 -2.84
CA ILE A 362 14.98 23.57 -2.91
C ILE A 362 15.83 22.49 -2.25
N ASN A 363 15.43 21.98 -1.08
CA ASN A 363 16.17 20.92 -0.40
C ASN A 363 16.25 19.65 -1.26
N PHE A 364 15.12 19.17 -1.81
CA PHE A 364 15.14 18.00 -2.68
C PHE A 364 15.91 18.22 -3.99
N SER A 365 15.85 19.43 -4.56
CA SER A 365 16.66 19.81 -5.72
C SER A 365 18.16 19.72 -5.39
N ASN A 366 18.58 20.26 -4.25
CA ASN A 366 19.98 20.22 -3.80
C ASN A 366 20.43 18.79 -3.51
N GLN A 367 19.60 17.97 -2.86
CA GLN A 367 19.91 16.55 -2.61
C GLN A 367 20.08 15.77 -3.91
N SER A 368 19.17 15.97 -4.86
CA SER A 368 19.21 15.30 -6.18
C SER A 368 20.43 15.73 -6.99
N ALA A 369 20.73 17.03 -7.02
CA ALA A 369 21.92 17.58 -7.67
C ALA A 369 23.21 17.02 -7.02
N THR A 370 23.28 17.02 -5.69
CA THR A 370 24.46 16.49 -4.98
C THR A 370 24.64 15.01 -5.26
N ARG A 371 23.57 14.21 -5.22
CA ARG A 371 23.60 12.79 -5.57
C ARG A 371 24.09 12.57 -7.01
N PHE A 372 23.58 13.35 -7.97
CA PHE A 372 24.02 13.29 -9.36
C PHE A 372 25.51 13.58 -9.51
N LEU A 373 26.02 14.61 -8.85
CA LEU A 373 27.44 14.99 -8.90
C LEU A 373 28.34 13.92 -8.26
N LEU A 374 27.99 13.44 -7.06
CA LEU A 374 28.80 12.47 -6.31
C LEU A 374 28.78 11.06 -6.91
N SER A 375 27.71 10.70 -7.64
CA SER A 375 27.62 9.41 -8.36
C SER A 375 28.32 9.40 -9.71
N GLY A 376 29.02 10.48 -10.09
CA GLY A 376 29.71 10.56 -11.39
C GLY A 376 28.80 10.92 -12.56
N GLY A 377 27.66 11.53 -12.28
CA GLY A 377 26.73 12.04 -13.28
C GLY A 377 27.42 12.93 -14.31
N VAL A 378 27.02 12.76 -15.57
CA VAL A 378 27.63 13.46 -16.71
C VAL A 378 26.71 14.55 -17.19
N LYS A 379 27.18 15.80 -17.16
CA LYS A 379 26.44 16.93 -17.70
C LYS A 379 26.77 17.10 -19.18
N TYR A 380 25.75 17.08 -20.03
CA TYR A 380 25.90 17.41 -21.44
C TYR A 380 25.58 18.89 -21.69
N ASN A 381 26.52 19.62 -22.27
CA ASN A 381 26.31 20.99 -22.74
C ASN A 381 25.88 20.97 -24.20
N LYS A 382 24.60 21.29 -24.46
CA LYS A 382 24.03 21.31 -25.82
C LYS A 382 24.71 22.34 -26.74
N THR A 383 25.18 23.46 -26.19
CA THR A 383 25.79 24.56 -26.96
C THR A 383 27.15 24.15 -27.50
N ASN A 384 27.99 23.57 -26.63
CA ASN A 384 29.37 23.22 -26.98
C ASN A 384 29.49 21.74 -27.40
N LYS A 385 28.38 21.00 -27.41
CA LYS A 385 28.29 19.54 -27.64
C LYS A 385 29.28 18.73 -26.81
N SER A 386 29.64 19.22 -25.62
CA SER A 386 30.65 18.62 -24.75
C SER A 386 30.03 18.03 -23.49
N THR A 387 30.67 16.98 -22.96
CA THR A 387 30.31 16.39 -21.68
C THR A 387 31.28 16.82 -20.60
N SER A 388 30.79 17.16 -19.42
CA SER A 388 31.60 17.37 -18.23
C SER A 388 31.19 16.44 -17.10
N LYS A 389 32.17 16.06 -16.29
CA LYS A 389 32.00 15.24 -15.09
C LYS A 389 32.59 15.96 -13.89
N CYS A 390 32.19 15.55 -12.70
CA CYS A 390 32.86 15.97 -11.48
C CYS A 390 34.33 15.55 -11.47
N SER A 391 35.17 16.34 -10.79
CA SER A 391 36.58 16.02 -10.68
C SER A 391 36.80 14.68 -9.97
N PRO A 392 37.87 13.93 -10.32
CA PRO A 392 38.17 12.65 -9.68
C PRO A 392 38.29 12.75 -8.16
N ARG A 393 38.75 13.90 -7.65
CA ARG A 393 38.87 14.14 -6.20
C ARG A 393 37.51 14.19 -5.49
N LEU A 394 36.48 14.73 -6.14
CA LEU A 394 35.12 14.76 -5.58
C LEU A 394 34.46 13.37 -5.64
N LEU A 395 34.73 12.60 -6.69
CA LEU A 395 34.25 11.21 -6.81
C LEU A 395 34.95 10.29 -5.80
N ALA A 396 36.24 10.50 -5.57
CA ALA A 396 37.01 9.82 -4.52
C ALA A 396 36.48 10.15 -3.12
N LEU A 397 36.01 11.38 -2.88
CA LEU A 397 35.38 11.74 -1.61
C LEU A 397 34.16 10.86 -1.33
N PHE A 398 33.30 10.62 -2.32
CA PHE A 398 32.16 9.71 -2.14
C PHE A 398 32.60 8.25 -2.01
N SER A 399 33.51 7.80 -2.88
CA SER A 399 33.94 6.39 -2.95
C SER A 399 34.70 5.93 -1.71
N ASN A 400 35.49 6.83 -1.09
CA ASN A 400 36.36 6.48 0.04
C ASN A 400 35.71 6.72 1.41
N ASN A 401 34.51 7.31 1.48
CA ASN A 401 33.85 7.65 2.74
C ASN A 401 32.51 6.92 2.90
N PRO A 402 32.49 5.75 3.55
CA PRO A 402 31.26 5.00 3.81
C PRO A 402 30.17 5.81 4.54
N SER A 403 30.56 6.74 5.41
CA SER A 403 29.62 7.62 6.12
C SER A 403 28.86 8.56 5.17
N ILE A 404 29.54 9.10 4.15
CA ILE A 404 28.92 9.92 3.12
C ILE A 404 27.99 9.06 2.27
N GLN A 405 28.45 7.87 1.85
CA GLN A 405 27.62 6.91 1.12
C GLN A 405 26.31 6.60 1.85
N LYS A 406 26.40 6.26 3.15
CA LYS A 406 25.25 5.97 4.01
C LYS A 406 24.29 7.16 4.12
N THR A 407 24.81 8.38 4.14
CA THR A 407 24.01 9.63 4.16
C THR A 407 23.19 9.81 2.87
N PHE A 408 23.71 9.37 1.72
CA PHE A 408 22.99 9.36 0.44
C PHE A 408 22.17 8.07 0.20
N GLY A 409 22.06 7.20 1.21
CA GLY A 409 21.31 5.95 1.11
C GLY A 409 22.01 4.86 0.29
N TYR A 410 23.30 5.04 -0.04
CA TYR A 410 24.12 4.00 -0.65
C TYR A 410 24.85 3.22 0.45
N ASN A 411 24.73 1.89 0.42
CA ASN A 411 25.49 1.04 1.30
C ASN A 411 26.13 -0.08 0.49
N ALA A 412 27.40 0.09 0.14
CA ALA A 412 28.17 -0.89 -0.63
C ALA A 412 28.13 -2.28 0.04
N GLU A 413 28.18 -2.35 1.37
CA GLU A 413 28.08 -3.59 2.15
C GLU A 413 26.72 -4.31 1.99
N MET A 414 25.65 -3.61 1.59
CA MET A 414 24.35 -4.23 1.29
C MET A 414 24.21 -4.64 -0.16
N SER A 415 24.94 -4.00 -1.08
CA SER A 415 24.91 -4.30 -2.51
C SER A 415 25.80 -5.50 -2.86
N ASP A 416 26.91 -5.65 -2.15
CA ASP A 416 27.79 -6.82 -2.23
C ASP A 416 28.22 -7.18 -0.81
N PRO A 417 27.45 -8.04 -0.10
CA PRO A 417 27.77 -8.40 1.26
C PRO A 417 29.07 -9.20 1.27
N ALA A 418 30.16 -8.56 1.73
CA ALA A 418 31.41 -9.24 2.11
C ALA A 418 31.20 -10.32 3.19
N ILE A 419 30.00 -10.36 3.77
CA ILE A 419 29.57 -11.33 4.76
C ILE A 419 28.89 -12.49 4.03
N HIS A 420 29.62 -13.59 3.87
CA HIS A 420 29.03 -14.85 3.47
C HIS A 420 28.15 -15.38 4.60
N TYR A 421 26.88 -15.59 4.30
CA TYR A 421 25.96 -16.30 5.18
C TYR A 421 26.04 -17.82 4.88
N PRO A 422 25.86 -18.68 5.89
CA PRO A 422 25.66 -18.38 7.30
C PRO A 422 26.97 -18.05 8.04
N PHE A 423 26.90 -17.21 9.08
CA PHE A 423 28.05 -16.94 9.95
C PHE A 423 27.68 -16.93 11.43
N GLN A 424 28.63 -17.32 12.29
CA GLN A 424 28.47 -17.29 13.75
C GLN A 424 28.61 -15.86 14.29
N LYS A 425 27.65 -15.40 15.08
CA LYS A 425 27.83 -14.12 15.81
C LYS A 425 28.81 -14.29 16.96
N ARG A 426 29.61 -13.24 17.20
CA ARG A 426 30.54 -13.16 18.35
C ARG A 426 29.79 -12.88 19.65
N SER A 427 28.89 -13.78 20.05
CA SER A 427 28.17 -13.72 21.31
C SER A 427 28.63 -14.86 22.22
N LYS A 428 28.97 -14.56 23.47
CA LYS A 428 29.38 -15.58 24.45
C LYS A 428 28.19 -16.49 24.77
N LEU A 429 28.45 -17.79 24.87
CA LEU A 429 27.47 -18.77 25.30
C LEU A 429 27.25 -18.62 26.81
N ASN A 430 26.00 -18.49 27.25
CA ASN A 430 25.70 -18.38 28.67
C ASN A 430 25.93 -19.74 29.35
N ALA A 431 26.50 -19.73 30.56
CA ALA A 431 26.82 -20.97 31.28
C ALA A 431 25.60 -21.90 31.50
N GLY A 432 24.40 -21.33 31.68
CA GLY A 432 23.15 -22.10 31.81
C GLY A 432 22.56 -22.63 30.51
N ASP A 433 23.13 -22.26 29.36
CA ASP A 433 22.68 -22.71 28.03
C ASP A 433 23.57 -23.80 27.44
N ILE A 434 24.65 -24.19 28.13
CA ILE A 434 25.54 -25.28 27.73
C ILE A 434 24.76 -26.60 27.78
N ALA A 435 24.69 -27.27 26.64
CA ALA A 435 24.09 -28.60 26.49
C ALA A 435 25.17 -29.62 26.13
N ALA A 436 25.01 -30.86 26.61
CA ALA A 436 25.85 -31.97 26.18
C ALA A 436 25.60 -32.27 24.68
N VAL A 437 26.64 -32.76 24.00
CA VAL A 437 26.52 -33.18 22.60
C VAL A 437 25.51 -34.33 22.49
N PRO A 438 24.48 -34.23 21.63
CA PRO A 438 23.51 -35.31 21.45
C PRO A 438 24.17 -36.62 21.00
N MET A 439 23.76 -37.75 21.59
CA MET A 439 24.29 -39.09 21.27
C MET A 439 24.20 -39.46 19.78
N SER A 440 23.17 -38.96 19.08
CA SER A 440 23.02 -39.17 17.64
C SER A 440 24.14 -38.51 16.84
N LEU A 441 24.55 -37.29 17.22
CA LEU A 441 25.63 -36.57 16.57
C LEU A 441 27.00 -37.18 16.90
N SER A 442 27.22 -37.61 18.15
CA SER A 442 28.48 -38.26 18.54
C SER A 442 28.68 -39.60 17.83
N ASN A 443 27.60 -40.36 17.60
CA ASN A 443 27.69 -41.64 16.89
C ASN A 443 27.93 -41.46 15.39
N GLN A 444 27.41 -40.38 14.81
CA GLN A 444 27.54 -40.09 13.37
C GLN A 444 28.89 -39.44 13.03
N PHE A 445 29.46 -38.66 13.95
CA PHE A 445 30.74 -37.97 13.79
C PHE A 445 31.67 -38.24 14.98
N PRO A 446 32.16 -39.49 15.14
CA PRO A 446 32.93 -39.88 16.34
C PRO A 446 34.31 -39.24 16.44
N ASN A 447 34.87 -38.74 15.33
CA ASN A 447 36.20 -38.14 15.27
C ASN A 447 36.19 -36.61 15.18
N ASP A 448 35.02 -35.96 15.16
CA ASP A 448 34.91 -34.51 14.98
C ASP A 448 34.70 -33.78 16.32
N ASN A 449 35.36 -32.63 16.48
CA ASN A 449 35.16 -31.76 17.63
C ASN A 449 33.87 -30.93 17.46
N ILE A 450 32.78 -31.38 18.09
CA ILE A 450 31.48 -30.70 18.05
C ILE A 450 31.44 -29.59 19.11
N THR A 451 31.33 -28.34 18.68
CA THR A 451 31.21 -27.18 19.58
C THR A 451 29.84 -26.54 19.51
N GLN A 452 29.24 -26.26 20.67
CA GLN A 452 27.99 -25.50 20.73
C GLN A 452 28.24 -24.01 20.48
N ILE A 453 27.44 -23.42 19.58
CA ILE A 453 27.44 -21.98 19.31
C ILE A 453 26.18 -21.33 19.90
N SER A 454 26.31 -20.07 20.30
CA SER A 454 25.22 -19.33 20.94
C SER A 454 24.17 -18.87 19.93
N GLN A 455 24.64 -18.37 18.77
CA GLN A 455 23.82 -17.73 17.75
C GLN A 455 24.46 -17.89 16.35
N LEU A 456 23.63 -18.25 15.37
CA LEU A 456 24.03 -18.37 13.95
C LEU A 456 23.14 -17.46 13.10
N GLN A 457 23.73 -16.55 12.33
CA GLN A 457 23.00 -15.72 11.39
C GLN A 457 22.91 -16.44 10.04
N LEU A 458 21.70 -16.79 9.60
CA LEU A 458 21.46 -17.54 8.36
C LEU A 458 21.37 -16.66 7.12
N ASN A 459 20.81 -15.46 7.27
CA ASN A 459 20.71 -14.44 6.22
C ASN A 459 20.48 -13.08 6.89
N ARG A 460 20.11 -12.05 6.12
CA ARG A 460 19.86 -10.70 6.65
C ARG A 460 18.76 -10.64 7.74
N HIS A 461 17.79 -11.54 7.69
CA HIS A 461 16.56 -11.47 8.49
C HIS A 461 16.44 -12.60 9.51
N GLU A 462 17.12 -13.72 9.30
CA GLU A 462 16.96 -14.93 10.10
C GLU A 462 18.20 -15.23 10.92
N GLU A 463 17.94 -15.58 12.17
CA GLU A 463 18.96 -15.92 13.15
C GLU A 463 18.49 -17.14 13.94
N ILE A 464 19.35 -18.15 14.03
CA ILE A 464 19.15 -19.30 14.91
C ILE A 464 19.76 -18.96 16.27
N ARG A 465 18.94 -19.07 17.31
CA ARG A 465 19.35 -19.01 18.71
C ARG A 465 18.54 -20.04 19.51
N LYS A 466 18.96 -20.30 20.74
CA LYS A 466 18.17 -21.12 21.67
C LYS A 466 16.73 -20.55 21.78
N SER A 467 15.74 -21.43 21.65
CA SER A 467 14.31 -21.09 21.68
C SER A 467 13.80 -20.21 20.53
N TYR A 468 14.56 -20.09 19.43
CA TYR A 468 14.12 -19.51 18.17
C TYR A 468 13.73 -20.66 17.24
N PHE A 469 12.52 -20.62 16.71
CA PHE A 469 12.09 -21.42 15.56
C PHE A 469 12.56 -20.75 14.27
N VAL A 470 13.08 -21.57 13.36
CA VAL A 470 13.35 -21.23 11.95
C VAL A 470 12.52 -22.22 11.12
N LEU A 471 11.74 -21.71 10.17
CA LEU A 471 10.80 -22.48 9.34
C LEU A 471 11.44 -22.93 8.03
#